data_AF-A0A1Y6BZX2-F1
#
_entry.id   AF-A0A1Y6BZX2-F1
#
_cell.length_a   1.000
_cell.length_b   1.000
_cell.length_c   1.000
_cell.angle_alpha   90.00
_cell.angle_beta   90.00
_cell.angle_gamma   90.00
#
_symmetry.space_group_name_H-M   'P 1'
#
loop_
_entity.id
_entity.type
_entity.pdbx_description
1 polymer ?
#
loop_
_entity_poly.entity_id
_entity_poly.type
_entity_poly.pdbx_seq_one_letter_code
_entity_poly.pdbx_strand_id
1 'polypeptide(L)'
;MNAGGCPVAVMSETDKRQEQLNAVRYYHRLSKHSLLAYAPSPGFLDWDSQPNPFRRYSGAKLITLPLLKNIRTMIISTCIQRIPQQASLHVRAFLLFSSWHSV
;
A
#
# COMPACT_ATOMS: atom_id res chain seq x y z
N MET A 1 45.67 6.14 -29.20
CA MET A 1 44.98 6.87 -28.11
C MET A 1 43.62 6.20 -27.92
N ASN A 2 43.52 5.20 -27.05
CA ASN A 2 42.24 4.52 -26.81
C ASN A 2 41.59 5.17 -25.59
N ALA A 3 40.37 5.68 -25.77
CA ALA A 3 39.55 6.24 -24.72
C ALA A 3 39.22 5.14 -23.71
N GLY A 4 39.76 5.26 -22.49
CA GLY A 4 39.33 4.47 -21.36
C GLY A 4 37.89 4.83 -21.01
N GLY A 5 36.95 4.04 -21.51
CA GLY A 5 35.58 4.07 -21.01
C GLY A 5 35.59 3.69 -19.53
N CYS A 6 35.13 4.59 -18.67
CA CYS A 6 34.85 4.25 -17.27
C CYS A 6 33.88 3.07 -17.27
N PRO A 7 34.24 1.91 -16.67
CA PRO A 7 33.30 0.81 -16.57
C PRO A 7 32.17 1.27 -15.64
N VAL A 8 30.97 1.45 -16.18
CA VAL A 8 29.76 1.55 -15.39
C VAL A 8 29.65 0.22 -14.65
N ALA A 9 29.98 0.24 -13.35
CA ALA A 9 29.92 -0.95 -12.52
C ALA A 9 28.47 -1.45 -12.47
N VAL A 10 28.16 -2.47 -13.25
CA VAL A 10 26.90 -3.19 -13.15
C VAL A 10 26.96 -4.00 -11.86
N MET A 11 26.30 -3.51 -10.81
CA MET A 11 26.18 -4.22 -9.54
C MET A 11 25.56 -5.59 -9.80
N SER A 12 26.23 -6.63 -9.30
CA SER A 12 25.75 -8.01 -9.46
C SER A 12 24.41 -8.18 -8.75
N GLU A 13 23.62 -9.16 -9.17
CA GLU A 13 22.32 -9.45 -8.56
C GLU A 13 22.46 -9.79 -7.06
N THR A 14 23.59 -10.39 -6.66
CA THR A 14 23.91 -10.66 -5.27
C THR A 14 24.21 -9.39 -4.48
N ASP A 15 24.90 -8.42 -5.08
CA ASP A 15 25.19 -7.13 -4.44
C ASP A 15 23.90 -6.33 -4.20
N LYS A 16 23.01 -6.33 -5.19
CA LYS A 16 21.67 -5.69 -5.07
C LYS A 16 20.85 -6.33 -3.95
N ARG A 17 20.81 -7.66 -3.86
CA ARG A 17 20.12 -8.35 -2.79
C ARG A 17 20.73 -8.02 -1.42
N GLN A 18 22.05 -7.95 -1.33
CA GLN A 18 22.73 -7.61 -0.10
C GLN A 18 22.43 -6.17 0.35
N GLU A 19 22.38 -5.23 -0.60
CA GLU A 19 21.97 -3.85 -0.36
C GLU A 19 20.53 -3.75 0.14
N GLN A 20 19.58 -4.46 -0.49
CA GLN A 20 18.18 -4.52 -0.06
C GLN A 20 18.05 -5.07 1.38
N LEU A 21 18.76 -6.15 1.69
CA LEU A 21 18.77 -6.71 3.05
C LEU A 21 19.35 -5.74 4.07
N ASN A 22 20.40 -5.01 3.70
CA ASN A 22 21.00 -4.00 4.55
C ASN A 22 20.02 -2.84 4.81
N ALA A 23 19.29 -2.40 3.79
CA ALA A 23 18.26 -1.37 3.93
C ALA A 23 17.13 -1.81 4.88
N VAL A 24 16.64 -3.05 4.76
CA VAL A 24 15.61 -3.59 5.66
C VAL A 24 16.11 -3.67 7.10
N ARG A 25 17.34 -4.18 7.32
CA ARG A 25 17.94 -4.26 8.65
C ARG A 25 18.13 -2.89 9.28
N TYR A 26 18.53 -1.92 8.47
CA TYR A 26 18.71 -0.54 8.91
C TYR A 26 17.38 0.09 9.32
N TYR A 27 16.35 0.01 8.48
CA TYR A 27 15.00 0.47 8.80
C TYR A 27 14.48 -0.17 10.10
N HIS A 28 14.57 -1.50 10.21
CA HIS A 28 14.12 -2.23 11.40
C HIS A 28 14.83 -1.76 12.67
N ARG A 29 16.13 -1.48 12.61
CA ARG A 29 16.88 -0.97 13.76
C ARG A 29 16.40 0.42 14.19
N LEU A 30 16.06 1.29 13.25
CA LEU A 30 15.65 2.67 13.53
C LEU A 30 14.20 2.79 14.00
N SER A 31 13.30 1.95 13.48
CA SER A 31 11.86 2.08 13.75
C SER A 31 11.38 1.26 14.95
N LYS A 32 12.22 0.40 15.54
CA LYS A 32 11.81 -0.45 16.66
C LYS A 32 11.86 0.30 18.00
N HIS A 33 10.91 -0.02 18.87
CA HIS A 33 10.93 0.39 20.27
C HIS A 33 11.58 -0.70 21.13
N SER A 34 12.19 -0.30 22.23
CA SER A 34 12.72 -1.21 23.25
C SER A 34 12.05 -0.93 24.59
N LEU A 35 12.17 -1.84 25.54
CA LEU A 35 11.62 -1.65 26.89
C LEU A 35 12.20 -0.42 27.60
N LEU A 36 13.42 -0.02 27.26
CA LEU A 36 14.14 1.08 27.92
C LEU A 36 14.10 2.40 27.15
N ALA A 37 13.71 2.38 25.87
CA ALA A 37 13.73 3.55 25.00
C ALA A 37 12.80 3.41 23.80
N TYR A 38 12.13 4.51 23.45
CA TYR A 38 11.37 4.63 22.21
C TYR A 38 12.31 4.88 21.01
N ALA A 39 11.89 4.47 19.81
CA ALA A 39 12.56 4.84 18.58
C ALA A 39 12.58 6.39 18.40
N PRO A 40 13.64 6.94 17.77
CA PRO A 40 13.73 8.39 17.53
C PRO A 40 12.52 8.91 16.76
N SER A 41 11.95 10.03 17.22
CA SER A 41 10.84 10.71 16.57
C SER A 41 10.96 12.24 16.74
N PRO A 42 10.19 13.04 16.00
CA PRO A 42 10.22 14.51 16.10
C PRO A 42 9.82 15.09 17.47
N GLY A 43 9.30 14.27 18.40
CA GLY A 43 8.90 14.69 19.74
C GLY A 43 7.55 15.42 19.83
N PHE A 44 6.99 15.87 18.70
CA PHE A 44 5.66 16.45 18.60
C PHE A 44 4.99 16.07 17.28
N LEU A 45 3.67 16.24 17.21
CA LEU A 45 2.88 16.00 16.01
C LEU A 45 2.51 17.35 15.36
N ASP A 46 2.87 17.52 14.10
CA ASP A 46 2.43 18.65 13.27
C ASP A 46 1.00 18.38 12.78
N TRP A 47 0.03 18.82 13.56
CA TRP A 47 -1.39 18.65 13.26
C TRP A 47 -1.84 19.47 12.04
N ASP A 48 -1.20 20.61 11.76
CA ASP A 48 -1.53 21.46 10.62
C ASP A 48 -1.24 20.75 9.28
N SER A 49 -0.29 19.81 9.29
CA SER A 49 0.10 19.00 8.13
C SER A 49 -0.67 17.68 7.94
N GLN A 50 -1.70 17.38 8.74
CA GLN A 50 -2.37 16.09 8.70
C GLN A 50 -2.98 15.80 7.31
N PRO A 51 -2.59 14.71 6.61
CA PRO A 51 -3.12 14.40 5.30
C PRO A 51 -4.55 13.87 5.38
N ASN A 52 -5.36 14.18 4.37
CA ASN A 52 -6.69 13.58 4.24
C ASN A 52 -6.57 12.05 4.08
N PRO A 53 -7.16 11.24 4.97
CA PRO A 53 -7.04 9.78 4.91
C PRO A 53 -7.74 9.17 3.69
N PHE A 54 -8.64 9.93 3.04
CA PHE A 54 -9.34 9.51 1.84
C PHE A 54 -8.76 10.18 0.60
N ARG A 55 -8.42 9.36 -0.39
CA ARG A 55 -8.01 9.84 -1.71
C ARG A 55 -9.24 10.28 -2.52
N ARG A 56 -9.18 11.48 -3.11
CA ARG A 56 -10.12 11.92 -4.14
C ARG A 56 -9.41 11.94 -5.50
N TYR A 57 -10.07 11.40 -6.52
CA TYR A 57 -9.58 11.46 -7.90
C TYR A 57 -10.20 12.66 -8.60
N SER A 58 -9.38 13.56 -9.14
CA SER A 58 -9.86 14.72 -9.90
C SER A 58 -10.57 14.27 -11.18
N GLY A 59 -11.69 14.93 -11.50
CA GLY A 59 -12.51 14.58 -12.67
C GLY A 59 -13.39 13.33 -12.52
N ALA A 60 -13.28 12.58 -11.42
CA ALA A 60 -14.15 11.44 -11.17
C ALA A 60 -15.57 11.90 -10.77
N LYS A 61 -16.59 11.26 -11.35
CA LYS A 61 -18.00 11.50 -10.98
C LYS A 61 -18.27 11.04 -9.55
N LEU A 62 -18.95 11.88 -8.77
CA LEU A 62 -19.41 11.52 -7.43
C LEU A 62 -20.77 10.81 -7.51
N ILE A 63 -20.86 9.65 -6.86
CA ILE A 63 -22.09 8.87 -6.77
C ILE A 63 -22.40 8.71 -5.28
N THR A 64 -23.55 9.23 -4.85
CA THR A 64 -24.00 9.09 -3.46
C THR A 64 -24.41 7.65 -3.19
N LEU A 65 -23.79 7.02 -2.20
CA LEU A 65 -24.17 5.68 -1.75
C LEU A 65 -25.30 5.77 -0.71
N PRO A 66 -26.35 4.93 -0.81
CA PRO A 66 -27.43 4.92 0.18
C PRO A 66 -26.90 4.47 1.54
N LEU A 67 -27.22 5.23 2.59
CA LEU A 67 -26.93 4.84 3.97
C LEU A 67 -27.89 3.71 4.39
N LEU A 68 -27.35 2.52 4.62
CA LEU A 68 -28.13 1.39 5.10
C LEU A 68 -28.48 1.61 6.59
N LYS A 69 -29.76 1.83 6.88
CA LYS A 69 -30.27 2.10 8.24
C LYS A 69 -30.19 0.89 9.18
N ASN A 70 -29.92 -0.32 8.67
CA ASN A 70 -29.92 -1.55 9.45
C ASN A 70 -28.82 -2.52 8.97
N ILE A 71 -27.61 -2.38 9.52
CA ILE A 71 -26.41 -3.15 9.12
C ILE A 71 -26.50 -4.63 9.55
N ARG A 72 -27.33 -4.96 10.55
CA ARG A 72 -27.39 -6.30 11.15
C ARG A 72 -28.03 -7.39 10.28
N THR A 73 -28.85 -7.05 9.28
CA THR A 73 -29.63 -8.05 8.54
C THR A 73 -28.95 -8.59 7.29
N MET A 74 -27.79 -8.05 6.92
CA MET A 74 -27.14 -8.38 5.65
C MET A 74 -25.75 -9.01 5.86
N ILE A 75 -25.69 -10.07 6.67
CA ILE A 75 -24.47 -10.85 6.86
C ILE A 75 -24.40 -11.90 5.73
N ILE A 76 -23.52 -11.61 4.76
CA ILE A 76 -22.83 -12.54 3.83
C ILE A 76 -23.65 -13.17 2.68
N SER A 77 -24.93 -13.54 2.81
CA SER A 77 -25.58 -14.32 1.73
C SER A 77 -25.96 -13.52 0.47
N THR A 78 -26.20 -12.22 0.59
CA THR A 78 -26.73 -11.39 -0.51
C THR A 78 -25.65 -10.77 -1.39
N CYS A 79 -24.39 -10.74 -0.96
CA CYS A 79 -23.30 -10.17 -1.76
C CYS A 79 -22.87 -11.07 -2.94
N ILE A 80 -23.28 -12.34 -2.98
CA ILE A 80 -22.95 -13.27 -4.08
C ILE A 80 -24.08 -13.38 -5.12
N GLN A 81 -25.35 -13.12 -4.75
CA GLN A 81 -26.50 -13.42 -5.61
C GLN A 81 -27.01 -12.27 -6.47
N ARG A 82 -26.31 -11.13 -6.52
CA ARG A 82 -26.69 -10.02 -7.41
C ARG A 82 -25.51 -9.49 -8.23
N ILE A 83 -24.74 -10.40 -8.80
CA ILE A 83 -23.94 -10.10 -9.99
C ILE A 83 -24.90 -10.20 -11.19
N PRO A 84 -25.31 -9.09 -11.83
CA PRO A 84 -25.99 -9.20 -13.12
C PRO A 84 -25.02 -9.87 -14.11
N GLN A 85 -25.42 -11.04 -14.62
CA GLN A 85 -24.67 -11.92 -15.54
C GLN A 85 -24.42 -11.33 -16.94
N GLN A 86 -24.47 -10.01 -17.10
CA GLN A 86 -24.16 -9.33 -18.36
C GLN A 86 -23.41 -8.02 -18.08
N ALA A 87 -22.12 -8.13 -17.78
CA ALA A 87 -21.21 -7.00 -17.81
C ALA A 87 -20.04 -7.33 -18.75
N SER A 88 -20.20 -6.86 -19.99
CA SER A 88 -19.20 -6.74 -21.04
C SER A 88 -17.83 -6.25 -20.52
N LEU A 89 -16.76 -6.95 -20.92
CA LEU A 89 -15.31 -6.67 -20.96
C LEU A 89 -14.59 -5.75 -19.93
N HIS A 90 -15.21 -5.34 -18.83
CA HIS A 90 -14.61 -4.42 -17.84
C HIS A 90 -14.57 -4.98 -16.41
N VAL A 91 -14.31 -6.28 -16.24
CA VAL A 91 -14.25 -6.93 -14.91
C VAL A 91 -12.81 -7.21 -14.47
N ARG A 92 -11.92 -6.21 -14.56
CA ARG A 92 -10.53 -6.31 -14.04
C ARG A 92 -10.29 -5.55 -12.73
N ALA A 93 -11.33 -5.14 -12.01
CA ALA A 93 -11.21 -4.41 -10.74
C ALA A 93 -11.70 -5.16 -9.49
N PHE A 94 -11.95 -6.48 -9.57
CA PHE A 94 -12.46 -7.27 -8.43
C PHE A 94 -11.39 -8.04 -7.64
N LEU A 95 -10.14 -8.11 -8.12
CA LEU A 95 -9.04 -8.85 -7.46
C LEU A 95 -8.06 -7.93 -6.69
N LEU A 96 -8.52 -6.82 -6.12
CA LEU A 96 -7.65 -5.95 -5.31
C LEU A 96 -7.97 -5.98 -3.79
N PHE A 97 -8.96 -6.75 -3.34
CA PHE A 97 -9.33 -6.79 -1.92
C PHE A 97 -9.18 -8.17 -1.23
N SER A 98 -8.82 -9.22 -1.96
CA SER A 98 -8.64 -10.59 -1.43
C SER A 98 -7.19 -11.09 -1.41
N SER A 99 -6.21 -10.19 -1.52
CA SER A 99 -4.79 -10.48 -1.31
C SER A 99 -4.30 -9.88 0.02
N TRP A 100 -4.92 -10.27 1.13
CA TRP A 100 -4.44 -9.95 2.49
C TRP A 100 -4.54 -11.13 3.47
N HIS A 101 -4.84 -12.35 3.03
CA HIS A 101 -4.84 -13.54 3.91
C HIS A 101 -3.67 -14.50 3.65
N SER A 102 -2.55 -13.99 3.12
CA SER A 102 -1.29 -14.74 3.13
C SER A 102 -0.12 -13.79 3.25
N VAL A 103 0.07 -13.27 4.46
CA VAL A 103 1.37 -13.01 5.08
C VAL A 103 1.28 -13.47 6.53
#